data_AF-A0A173Z610-F1
#
_entry.id   AF-A0A173Z610-F1
#
_cell.length_a   1.000
_cell.length_b   1.000
_cell.length_c   1.000
_cell.angle_alpha   90.00
_cell.angle_beta   90.00
_cell.angle_gamma   90.00
#
_symmetry.space_group_name_H-M   'P 1'
#
loop_
_entity.id
_entity.type
_entity.pdbx_description
1 polymer ?
#
loop_
_entity_poly.entity_id
_entity_poly.type
_entity_poly.pdbx_seq_one_letter_code
_entity_poly.pdbx_strand_id
1 'polypeptide(L)'
;MRMNTGKKLFLCAGLLAFFLSVSAQSYSLRTNVIGLATTNLNLEASMTLNRKWSLHLPVQYNPFKFGRNRQFRNFYAAPGVRYWLLESYMGGFIGMYGTAGTYSVGNLFGNKYRYEGEGYGVGLSIGKAYQIGRRWNLEWEAGAGAVWLAYDKYLCKRCGDLVGQEYGWHFLPTRAALNVVYLF
;
A
#
# COMPACT_ATOMS: atom_id res chain seq x y z
N MET A 1 31.30 -20.48 -5.32
CA MET A 1 31.26 -21.35 -4.12
C MET A 1 29.89 -22.03 -4.04
N ARG A 2 29.85 -23.37 -4.14
CA ARG A 2 28.60 -24.17 -4.15
C ARG A 2 28.18 -24.40 -2.70
N MET A 3 27.13 -23.71 -2.24
CA MET A 3 26.64 -23.82 -0.86
C MET A 3 25.91 -25.16 -0.66
N ASN A 4 26.38 -25.97 0.29
CA ASN A 4 25.97 -27.36 0.51
C ASN A 4 24.47 -27.47 0.90
N THR A 5 23.74 -28.44 0.34
CA THR A 5 22.27 -28.58 0.48
C THR A 5 21.79 -28.65 1.93
N GLY A 6 22.58 -29.26 2.83
CA GLY A 6 22.29 -29.30 4.27
C GLY A 6 22.34 -27.93 4.97
N LYS A 7 23.20 -27.00 4.51
CA LYS A 7 23.24 -25.62 5.04
C LYS A 7 22.02 -24.80 4.61
N LYS A 8 21.48 -25.06 3.42
CA LYS A 8 20.22 -24.45 2.94
C LYS A 8 19.04 -24.91 3.78
N LEU A 9 18.97 -26.20 4.11
CA LEU A 9 17.91 -26.76 4.93
C LEU A 9 17.97 -26.23 6.38
N PHE A 10 19.18 -26.11 6.96
CA PHE A 10 19.37 -25.50 8.28
C PHE A 10 19.02 -24.01 8.32
N LEU A 11 19.36 -23.24 7.28
CA LEU A 11 18.96 -21.84 7.14
C LEU A 11 17.43 -21.70 7.01
N CYS A 12 16.78 -22.57 6.22
CA CYS A 12 15.32 -22.59 6.09
C CYS A 12 14.63 -23.03 7.39
N ALA A 13 15.14 -24.05 8.09
CA ALA A 13 14.61 -24.51 9.36
C ALA A 13 14.83 -23.50 10.49
N GLY A 14 15.96 -22.79 10.49
CA GLY A 14 16.24 -21.69 11.41
C GLY A 14 15.34 -20.47 11.15
N LEU A 15 15.05 -20.15 9.89
CA LEU A 15 14.04 -19.14 9.54
C LEU A 15 12.65 -19.55 10.03
N LEU A 16 12.23 -20.80 9.77
CA LEU A 16 10.94 -21.35 10.20
C LEU A 16 10.78 -21.38 11.73
N ALA A 17 11.83 -21.72 12.46
CA ALA A 17 11.82 -21.70 13.94
C ALA A 17 11.73 -20.27 14.52
N PHE A 18 12.24 -19.26 13.80
CA PHE A 18 12.09 -17.85 14.17
C PHE A 18 10.64 -17.35 14.06
N PHE A 19 9.83 -17.94 13.16
CA PHE A 19 8.42 -17.60 13.01
C PHE A 19 7.50 -18.27 14.04
N LEU A 20 7.94 -19.33 14.71
CA LEU A 20 7.12 -20.13 15.62
C LEU A 20 7.13 -19.66 17.08
N SER A 21 7.99 -18.70 17.45
CA SER A 21 8.22 -18.30 18.85
C SER A 21 7.65 -16.92 19.26
N VAL A 22 6.72 -16.32 18.50
CA VAL A 22 6.10 -15.04 18.90
C VAL A 22 4.60 -15.24 19.14
N SER A 23 4.21 -15.40 20.40
CA SER A 23 2.82 -15.57 20.85
C SER A 23 2.20 -14.28 21.40
N ALA A 24 2.60 -13.10 20.90
CA ALA A 24 2.10 -11.80 21.39
C ALA A 24 1.84 -10.78 20.26
N GLN A 25 1.52 -11.25 19.06
CA GLN A 25 1.20 -10.36 17.94
C GLN A 25 -0.25 -9.90 18.06
N SER A 26 -0.42 -8.60 18.33
CA SER A 26 -1.71 -7.94 18.16
C SER A 26 -1.93 -7.65 16.69
N TYR A 27 -3.15 -7.89 16.22
CA TYR A 27 -3.54 -7.60 14.84
C TYR A 27 -4.44 -6.38 14.83
N SER A 28 -4.32 -5.57 13.79
CA SER A 28 -5.30 -4.54 13.52
C SER A 28 -5.73 -4.54 12.07
N LEU A 29 -6.97 -4.14 11.87
CA LEU A 29 -7.54 -3.93 10.57
C LEU A 29 -7.94 -2.47 10.47
N ARG A 30 -7.55 -1.81 9.40
CA ARG A 30 -7.91 -0.41 9.18
C ARG A 30 -8.40 -0.13 7.79
N THR A 31 -9.19 0.93 7.70
CA THR A 31 -9.73 1.44 6.44
C THR A 31 -9.64 2.96 6.42
N ASN A 32 -9.19 3.49 5.29
CA ASN A 32 -9.11 4.90 4.97
C ASN A 32 -10.48 5.41 4.50
N VAL A 33 -11.08 6.28 5.32
CA VAL A 33 -12.40 6.87 5.08
C VAL A 33 -12.40 7.77 3.84
N ILE A 34 -11.30 8.50 3.59
CA ILE A 34 -11.16 9.35 2.39
C ILE A 34 -11.13 8.47 1.12
N GLY A 35 -10.45 7.33 1.19
CA GLY A 35 -10.42 6.37 0.09
C GLY A 35 -11.81 5.79 -0.19
N LEU A 36 -12.56 5.43 0.85
CA LEU A 36 -13.94 4.95 0.70
C LEU A 36 -14.86 6.00 0.08
N ALA A 37 -14.75 7.26 0.50
CA ALA A 37 -15.53 8.37 -0.05
C ALA A 37 -15.25 8.60 -1.55
N THR A 38 -14.05 8.27 -2.02
CA THR A 38 -13.65 8.37 -3.44
C THR A 38 -13.86 7.08 -4.22
N THR A 39 -14.74 6.18 -3.75
CA THR A 39 -15.05 4.86 -4.34
C THR A 39 -13.87 3.89 -4.40
N ASN A 40 -12.80 4.15 -3.64
CA ASN A 40 -11.65 3.27 -3.57
C ASN A 40 -11.77 2.35 -2.35
N LEU A 41 -12.12 1.08 -2.58
CA LEU A 41 -12.17 0.11 -1.50
C LEU A 41 -10.74 -0.12 -1.03
N ASN A 42 -10.49 0.13 0.24
CA ASN A 42 -9.16 0.04 0.80
C ASN A 42 -9.24 -0.67 2.15
N LEU A 43 -8.26 -1.53 2.37
CA LEU A 43 -8.14 -2.35 3.55
C LEU A 43 -6.67 -2.51 3.86
N GLU A 44 -6.30 -2.26 5.10
CA GLU A 44 -4.93 -2.43 5.58
C GLU A 44 -4.95 -3.35 6.78
N ALA A 45 -4.27 -4.48 6.64
CA ALA A 45 -4.00 -5.38 7.74
C ALA A 45 -2.67 -5.00 8.36
N SER A 46 -2.58 -5.04 9.68
CA SER A 46 -1.34 -4.82 10.39
C SER A 46 -1.14 -5.78 11.54
N MET A 47 0.13 -5.90 11.92
CA MET A 47 0.59 -6.89 12.88
C MET A 47 1.75 -6.33 13.67
N THR A 48 1.67 -6.38 15.00
CA THR A 48 2.76 -5.90 15.86
C THR A 48 3.87 -6.93 15.94
N LEU A 49 5.11 -6.53 15.66
CA LEU A 49 6.29 -7.36 15.87
C LEU A 49 6.81 -7.24 17.30
N ASN A 50 6.77 -6.04 17.86
CA ASN A 50 7.13 -5.76 19.25
C ASN A 50 6.39 -4.50 19.73
N ARG A 51 6.76 -3.97 20.91
CA ARG A 51 6.16 -2.76 21.50
C ARG A 51 6.33 -1.50 20.66
N LYS A 52 7.30 -1.45 19.74
CA LYS A 52 7.60 -0.27 18.91
C LYS A 52 7.48 -0.52 17.40
N TRP A 53 7.47 -1.75 16.94
CA TRP A 53 7.51 -2.11 15.53
C TRP A 53 6.27 -2.87 15.14
N SER A 54 5.76 -2.54 13.96
CA SER A 54 4.58 -3.17 13.38
C SER A 54 4.72 -3.24 11.86
N LEU A 55 4.23 -4.33 11.28
CA LEU A 55 4.12 -4.54 9.85
C LEU A 55 2.73 -4.13 9.38
N HIS A 56 2.65 -3.50 8.22
CA HIS A 56 1.40 -3.01 7.64
C HIS A 56 1.36 -3.39 6.17
N LEU A 57 0.22 -3.90 5.73
CA LEU A 57 -0.05 -4.23 4.34
C LEU A 57 -1.35 -3.56 3.89
N PRO A 58 -1.29 -2.28 3.49
CA PRO A 58 -2.38 -1.61 2.80
C PRO A 58 -2.57 -2.18 1.40
N VAL A 59 -3.79 -2.59 1.12
CA VAL A 59 -4.27 -2.98 -0.20
C VAL A 59 -5.46 -2.09 -0.54
N GLN A 60 -5.43 -1.51 -1.74
CA GLN A 60 -6.49 -0.69 -2.29
C GLN A 60 -6.90 -1.26 -3.63
N TYR A 61 -8.20 -1.36 -3.84
CA TYR A 61 -8.79 -1.91 -5.04
C TYR A 61 -10.04 -1.12 -5.41
N ASN A 62 -10.07 -0.62 -6.65
CA ASN A 62 -11.26 -0.03 -7.22
C ASN A 62 -11.88 -0.98 -8.27
N PRO A 63 -13.03 -1.64 -7.95
CA PRO A 63 -13.73 -2.51 -8.89
C PRO A 63 -14.72 -1.79 -9.82
N PHE A 64 -14.94 -0.48 -9.64
CA PHE A 64 -16.07 0.19 -10.28
C PHE A 64 -15.87 0.36 -11.78
N LYS A 65 -16.73 -0.31 -12.55
CA LYS A 65 -16.95 -0.06 -13.98
C LYS A 65 -18.06 0.99 -14.09
N PHE A 66 -17.70 2.22 -14.45
CA PHE A 66 -18.70 3.23 -14.75
C PHE A 66 -19.32 2.91 -16.12
N GLY A 67 -20.65 2.99 -16.23
CA GLY A 67 -21.37 2.72 -17.47
C GLY A 67 -20.83 3.52 -18.67
N ARG A 68 -20.99 2.98 -19.89
CA ARG A 68 -20.39 3.46 -21.16
C ARG A 68 -18.88 3.22 -21.34
N ASN A 69 -18.41 2.02 -21.01
CA ASN A 69 -17.02 1.59 -21.27
C ASN A 69 -15.97 2.47 -20.55
N ARG A 70 -16.32 2.97 -19.35
CA ARG A 70 -15.42 3.74 -18.48
C ARG A 70 -14.89 2.80 -17.40
N GLN A 71 -13.58 2.58 -17.36
CA GLN A 71 -12.97 1.64 -16.44
C GLN A 71 -11.93 2.40 -15.62
N PHE A 72 -12.10 2.37 -14.30
CA PHE A 72 -11.12 2.89 -13.34
C PHE A 72 -10.72 1.73 -12.43
N ARG A 73 -9.85 0.85 -12.96
CA ARG A 73 -9.33 -0.27 -12.20
C ARG A 73 -7.97 0.13 -11.67
N ASN A 74 -7.87 0.31 -10.36
CA ASN A 74 -6.61 0.55 -9.68
C ASN A 74 -6.40 -0.59 -8.69
N PHE A 75 -5.23 -1.22 -8.74
CA PHE A 75 -4.74 -2.10 -7.71
C PHE A 75 -3.48 -1.46 -7.12
N TYR A 76 -3.50 -1.22 -5.82
CA TYR A 76 -2.36 -0.64 -5.11
C TYR A 76 -2.12 -1.47 -3.86
N ALA A 77 -0.90 -1.96 -3.72
CA ALA A 77 -0.41 -2.58 -2.49
C ALA A 77 0.80 -1.80 -2.02
N ALA A 78 0.88 -1.53 -0.72
CA ALA A 78 2.04 -0.83 -0.18
C ALA A 78 2.60 -1.45 1.10
N PRO A 79 3.23 -2.66 1.01
CA PRO A 79 3.86 -3.30 2.15
C PRO A 79 4.83 -2.35 2.84
N GLY A 80 4.74 -2.29 4.17
CA GLY A 80 5.55 -1.37 4.95
C GLY A 80 5.70 -1.76 6.41
N VAL A 81 6.55 -1.01 7.08
CA VAL A 81 6.86 -1.14 8.49
C VAL A 81 6.63 0.20 9.17
N ARG A 82 6.11 0.19 10.40
CA ARG A 82 5.96 1.40 11.23
C ARG A 82 6.71 1.23 12.54
N TYR A 83 7.44 2.28 12.88
CA TYR A 83 8.07 2.50 14.17
C TYR A 83 7.24 3.48 15.00
N TRP A 84 6.76 3.03 16.15
CA TRP A 84 6.00 3.78 17.13
C TRP A 84 6.93 4.43 18.14
N LEU A 85 6.72 5.72 18.39
CA LEU A 85 7.53 6.49 19.34
C LEU A 85 7.23 6.10 20.79
N LEU A 86 5.97 5.72 21.06
CA LEU A 86 5.48 5.38 22.39
C LEU A 86 5.23 3.87 22.51
N GLU A 87 4.12 3.38 21.95
CA GLU A 87 3.76 1.96 21.93
C GLU A 87 2.98 1.62 20.65
N SER A 88 3.03 0.36 20.21
CA SER A 88 2.28 -0.10 19.04
C SER A 88 0.79 0.22 19.15
N TYR A 89 0.24 0.86 18.12
CA TYR A 89 -1.13 1.40 18.05
C TYR A 89 -1.43 2.60 18.97
N MET A 90 -0.43 3.20 19.61
CA MET A 90 -0.62 4.36 20.48
C MET A 90 0.40 5.47 20.23
N GLY A 91 -0.11 6.67 19.95
CA GLY A 91 0.72 7.86 19.78
C GLY A 91 1.29 8.03 18.37
N GLY A 92 2.42 8.72 18.26
CA GLY A 92 3.06 9.04 16.98
C GLY A 92 3.86 7.87 16.41
N PHE A 93 3.86 7.74 15.09
CA PHE A 93 4.64 6.74 14.37
C PHE A 93 5.31 7.31 13.13
N ILE A 94 6.39 6.65 12.72
CA ILE A 94 7.10 6.87 11.46
C ILE A 94 7.05 5.56 10.69
N GLY A 95 6.55 5.59 9.46
CA GLY A 95 6.43 4.44 8.59
C GLY A 95 7.33 4.53 7.38
N MET A 96 7.80 3.38 6.92
CA MET A 96 8.44 3.21 5.62
C MET A 96 7.64 2.17 4.84
N TYR A 97 7.39 2.42 3.57
CA TYR A 97 6.60 1.52 2.74
C TYR A 97 7.13 1.49 1.32
N GLY A 98 7.10 0.31 0.71
CA GLY A 98 7.23 0.16 -0.73
C GLY A 98 5.85 0.18 -1.35
N THR A 99 5.60 1.05 -2.32
CA THR A 99 4.34 1.07 -3.08
C THR A 99 4.53 0.27 -4.35
N ALA A 100 3.58 -0.59 -4.69
CA ALA A 100 3.49 -1.22 -5.99
C ALA A 100 2.02 -1.19 -6.42
N GLY A 101 1.74 -0.75 -7.63
CA GLY A 101 0.38 -0.72 -8.10
C GLY A 101 0.29 -0.60 -9.60
N THR A 102 -0.84 -1.07 -10.11
CA THR A 102 -1.21 -0.97 -11.51
C THR A 102 -2.48 -0.14 -11.60
N TYR A 103 -2.49 0.84 -12.48
CA TYR A 103 -3.67 1.65 -12.74
C TYR A 103 -4.06 1.47 -14.21
N SER A 104 -5.35 1.27 -14.42
CA SER A 104 -5.96 1.21 -15.73
C SER A 104 -7.14 2.18 -15.71
N VAL A 105 -6.93 3.32 -16.36
CA VAL A 105 -7.89 4.42 -16.44
C VAL A 105 -8.25 4.64 -17.91
N GLY A 106 -9.49 4.30 -18.25
CA GLY A 106 -10.04 4.53 -19.58
C GLY A 106 -11.31 5.38 -19.52
N ASN A 107 -11.39 6.39 -20.40
CA ASN A 107 -12.66 7.04 -20.79
C ASN A 107 -13.33 7.91 -19.70
N LEU A 108 -12.57 8.69 -18.93
CA LEU A 108 -13.10 9.73 -18.03
C LEU A 108 -13.29 11.07 -18.77
N PHE A 109 -14.41 11.76 -18.51
CA PHE A 109 -14.74 13.11 -19.01
C PHE A 109 -14.70 13.34 -20.54
N GLY A 110 -15.00 12.32 -21.36
CA GLY A 110 -15.13 12.50 -22.81
C GLY A 110 -13.80 12.55 -23.59
N ASN A 111 -12.67 12.27 -22.93
CA ASN A 111 -11.36 12.22 -23.58
C ASN A 111 -11.05 10.83 -24.17
N LYS A 112 -10.49 10.83 -25.39
CA LYS A 112 -10.21 9.66 -26.26
C LYS A 112 -9.00 8.80 -25.85
N TYR A 113 -8.52 8.89 -24.62
CA TYR A 113 -7.25 8.29 -24.19
C TYR A 113 -7.45 7.21 -23.12
N ARG A 114 -6.69 6.13 -23.23
CA ARG A 114 -6.57 5.06 -22.23
C ARG A 114 -5.17 5.14 -21.65
N TYR A 115 -5.08 5.25 -20.32
CA TYR A 115 -3.83 5.26 -19.58
C TYR A 115 -3.73 3.95 -18.81
N GLU A 116 -2.74 3.16 -19.14
CA GLU A 116 -2.43 1.90 -18.48
C GLU A 116 -0.96 1.92 -18.10
N GLY A 117 -0.66 1.47 -16.90
CA GLY A 117 0.72 1.28 -16.51
C GLY A 117 0.88 0.93 -15.05
N GLU A 118 2.14 0.93 -14.65
CA GLU A 118 2.58 0.37 -13.39
C GLU A 118 3.48 1.38 -12.68
N GLY A 119 3.30 1.47 -11.36
CA GLY A 119 4.09 2.32 -10.50
C GLY A 119 4.67 1.49 -9.38
N TYR A 120 5.98 1.60 -9.18
CA TYR A 120 6.65 1.08 -8.00
C TYR A 120 7.47 2.17 -7.35
N GLY A 121 7.56 2.16 -6.03
CA GLY A 121 8.20 3.25 -5.32
C GLY A 121 8.44 2.93 -3.87
N VAL A 122 9.15 3.83 -3.21
CA VAL A 122 9.38 3.76 -1.77
C VAL A 122 9.09 5.11 -1.17
N GLY A 123 8.47 5.10 0.00
CA GLY A 123 8.07 6.30 0.69
C GLY A 123 8.25 6.21 2.20
N LEU A 124 8.33 7.38 2.79
CA LEU A 124 8.23 7.57 4.23
C LEU A 124 6.87 8.16 4.55
N SER A 125 6.40 7.86 5.75
CA SER A 125 5.14 8.35 6.31
C SER A 125 5.35 8.74 7.75
N ILE A 126 4.60 9.72 8.18
CA ILE A 126 4.45 10.09 9.58
C ILE A 126 2.97 10.10 9.89
N GLY A 127 2.62 9.73 11.11
CA GLY A 127 1.23 9.70 11.52
C GLY A 127 1.10 9.63 13.02
N LYS A 128 -0.15 9.70 13.47
CA LYS A 128 -0.49 9.61 14.89
C LYS A 128 -1.82 8.91 15.08
N ALA A 129 -1.81 7.93 15.99
CA ALA A 129 -2.99 7.20 16.42
C ALA A 129 -3.59 7.82 17.68
N TYR A 130 -4.92 7.97 17.66
CA TYR A 130 -5.75 8.42 18.75
C TYR A 130 -6.66 7.29 19.19
N GLN A 131 -6.54 6.87 20.44
CA GLN A 131 -7.41 5.85 21.00
C GLN A 131 -8.75 6.48 21.40
N ILE A 132 -9.85 5.97 20.85
CA ILE A 132 -11.20 6.49 21.12
C ILE A 132 -12.01 5.49 21.94
N GLY A 133 -11.74 4.21 21.78
CA GLY A 133 -12.38 3.16 22.56
C GLY A 133 -11.41 2.03 22.93
N ARG A 134 -11.96 0.95 23.49
CA ARG A 134 -11.18 -0.25 23.83
C ARG A 134 -10.59 -0.97 22.62
N ARG A 135 -11.25 -0.87 21.46
CA ARG A 135 -10.84 -1.55 20.21
C ARG A 135 -10.79 -0.62 19.00
N TRP A 136 -11.17 0.64 19.13
CA TRP A 136 -11.28 1.59 18.02
C TRP A 136 -10.28 2.74 18.17
N ASN A 137 -9.46 2.93 17.14
CA ASN A 137 -8.50 4.03 17.05
C ASN A 137 -8.75 4.86 15.77
N LEU A 138 -8.49 6.17 15.86
CA LEU A 138 -8.40 7.05 14.70
C LEU A 138 -6.95 7.35 14.34
N GLU A 139 -6.65 7.00 13.10
CA GLU A 139 -5.45 7.16 12.30
C GLU A 139 -5.38 8.48 11.51
N TRP A 140 -4.38 9.33 11.65
CA TRP A 140 -3.99 10.15 10.49
C TRP A 140 -2.57 9.83 10.06
N GLU A 141 -2.36 9.83 8.74
CA GLU A 141 -1.07 9.52 8.14
C GLU A 141 -0.83 10.37 6.91
N ALA A 142 0.36 10.96 6.83
CA ALA A 142 0.84 11.71 5.69
C ALA A 142 2.23 11.19 5.30
N GLY A 143 2.51 11.11 4.01
CA GLY A 143 3.78 10.56 3.53
C GLY A 143 4.12 11.00 2.13
N ALA A 144 5.42 11.01 1.85
CA ALA A 144 6.00 11.34 0.57
C ALA A 144 7.05 10.29 0.19
N GLY A 145 7.23 10.09 -1.10
CA GLY A 145 8.08 9.02 -1.60
C GLY A 145 8.54 9.26 -3.02
N ALA A 146 9.61 8.56 -3.37
CA ALA A 146 10.07 8.45 -4.73
C ALA A 146 9.33 7.30 -5.40
N VAL A 147 8.51 7.63 -6.39
CA VAL A 147 7.79 6.66 -7.21
C VAL A 147 8.40 6.65 -8.60
N TRP A 148 8.74 5.46 -9.06
CA TRP A 148 8.99 5.19 -10.45
C TRP A 148 7.66 4.89 -11.11
N LEU A 149 7.37 5.69 -12.12
CA LEU A 149 6.10 5.71 -12.81
C LEU A 149 6.39 5.33 -14.26
N ALA A 150 5.85 4.21 -14.74
CA ALA A 150 5.86 3.87 -16.16
C ALA A 150 4.42 3.84 -16.69
N TYR A 151 4.13 4.84 -17.53
CA TYR A 151 2.79 5.09 -18.05
C TYR A 151 2.86 4.99 -19.57
N ASP A 152 2.12 4.05 -20.15
CA ASP A 152 1.92 3.99 -21.60
C ASP A 152 0.71 4.87 -21.96
N LYS A 153 0.94 5.91 -22.77
CA LYS A 153 -0.14 6.74 -23.33
C LYS A 153 -0.66 6.08 -24.61
N TYR A 154 -1.91 5.64 -24.66
CA TYR A 154 -2.54 5.14 -25.90
C TYR A 154 -3.44 6.21 -26.54
N LEU A 155 -3.22 6.51 -27.83
CA LEU A 155 -4.13 7.30 -28.66
C LEU A 155 -5.09 6.35 -29.38
N CYS A 156 -6.38 6.66 -29.23
CA CYS A 156 -7.40 6.37 -30.24
C CYS A 156 -7.96 4.93 -30.31
N LYS A 157 -9.21 4.83 -29.83
CA LYS A 157 -10.41 4.06 -30.25
C LYS A 157 -10.35 2.82 -31.18
N ARG A 158 -9.34 2.57 -32.02
CA ARG A 158 -9.26 1.43 -32.96
C ARG A 158 -7.85 1.07 -33.44
N CYS A 159 -6.84 1.90 -33.18
CA CYS A 159 -5.47 1.66 -33.59
C CYS A 159 -4.64 1.63 -32.30
N GLY A 160 -4.05 0.49 -31.98
CA GLY A 160 -3.26 0.29 -30.76
C GLY A 160 -1.91 0.99 -30.79
N ASP A 161 -1.84 2.25 -31.23
CA ASP A 161 -0.59 2.97 -31.38
C ASP A 161 -0.21 3.68 -30.07
N LEU A 162 0.96 3.29 -29.58
CA LEU A 162 1.59 3.74 -28.36
C LEU A 162 2.19 5.13 -28.62
N VAL A 163 1.68 6.16 -27.92
CA VAL A 163 1.93 7.59 -28.21
C VAL A 163 3.22 8.08 -27.58
N GLY A 164 3.68 7.39 -26.55
CA GLY A 164 4.89 7.71 -25.84
C GLY A 164 4.95 6.94 -24.53
N GLN A 165 6.14 6.42 -24.24
CA GLN A 165 6.51 5.84 -22.97
C GLN A 165 7.20 6.93 -22.16
N GLU A 166 6.52 7.48 -21.16
CA GLU A 166 7.17 8.32 -20.16
C GLU A 166 7.48 7.44 -18.95
N TYR A 167 8.78 7.30 -18.67
CA TYR A 167 9.29 6.60 -17.51
C TYR A 167 10.20 7.55 -16.73
N GLY A 168 9.94 7.70 -15.43
CA GLY A 168 10.66 8.68 -14.63
C GLY A 168 10.52 8.45 -13.13
N TRP A 169 11.54 8.89 -12.41
CA TRP A 169 11.47 9.02 -10.95
C TRP A 169 10.84 10.35 -10.60
N HIS A 170 9.71 10.30 -9.90
CA HIS A 170 9.04 11.49 -9.40
C HIS A 170 8.94 11.43 -7.88
N PHE A 171 9.26 12.53 -7.23
CA PHE A 171 9.04 12.68 -5.80
C PHE A 171 7.70 13.36 -5.59
N LEU A 172 6.75 12.63 -5.00
CA LEU A 172 5.37 13.09 -4.84
C LEU A 172 4.87 12.79 -3.42
N PRO A 173 3.86 13.52 -2.94
CA PRO A 173 3.11 13.10 -1.76
C PRO A 173 2.35 11.80 -2.09
N THR A 174 2.92 10.67 -1.68
CA THR A 174 2.44 9.32 -2.02
C THR A 174 1.39 8.79 -1.05
N ARG A 175 1.18 9.45 0.10
CA ARG A 175 0.22 8.97 1.11
C ARG A 175 -0.44 10.13 1.86
N ALA A 176 -1.76 10.12 1.91
CA ALA A 176 -2.57 10.94 2.79
C ALA A 176 -3.82 10.13 3.16
N ALA A 177 -4.02 9.88 4.45
CA ALA A 177 -5.08 9.00 4.91
C ALA A 177 -5.63 9.41 6.28
N LEU A 178 -6.96 9.31 6.41
CA LEU A 178 -7.66 9.30 7.68
C LEU A 178 -8.25 7.89 7.85
N ASN A 179 -7.72 7.15 8.83
CA ASN A 179 -8.01 5.74 9.00
C ASN A 179 -8.83 5.51 10.25
N VAL A 180 -9.83 4.64 10.13
CA VAL A 180 -10.49 4.02 11.27
C VAL A 180 -9.86 2.65 11.46
N VAL A 181 -9.36 2.38 12.66
CA VAL A 181 -8.63 1.16 12.99
C VAL A 181 -9.40 0.38 14.04
N TYR A 182 -9.52 -0.92 13.81
CA TYR A 182 -10.06 -1.87 14.76
C TYR A 182 -8.96 -2.83 15.23
N LEU A 183 -8.79 -2.93 16.54
CA LEU A 183 -7.82 -3.79 17.22
C LEU A 183 -8.50 -5.10 17.67
N PHE A 184 -7.84 -6.23 17.37
CA PHE A 184 -8.28 -7.57 17.78
C PHE A 184 -7.56 -8.04 19.05
#